data_AF-W6QY85-F1
#
_entry.id   AF-W6QY85-F1
#
_cell.length_a   1.000
_cell.length_b   1.000
_cell.length_c   1.000
_cell.angle_alpha   90.00
_cell.angle_beta   90.00
_cell.angle_gamma   90.00
#
_symmetry.space_group_name_H-M   'P 1'
#
loop_
_entity.id
_entity.type
_entity.pdbx_description
1 polymer ?
#
loop_
_entity_poly.entity_id
_entity_poly.type
_entity_poly.pdbx_seq_one_letter_code
_entity_poly.pdbx_strand_id
1 'polypeptide(L)'
;MAFQGVRNNAENFKVRVLQEHAGNSAALVSLADLQEKAKTIFGPSPMLEPRVVLPSFDALLSHESNPILSKRVLGREDVDIAAMIKALGNSDWVRQGRAYFDEATGVCPFCQQATEASFAASLEAYFDETFLDDSRAIDELAKTYAAAADHLLAQLSEILNAPSRFLDAETLKTEVALLASRMPSIVSILPISNASQASSLHWNLWLTLWARSPRHWRLPTSRSSHTTLR
;
A
#
# COMPACT_ATOMS: atom_id res chain seq x y z
N MET A 1 24.53 43.44 -31.61
CA MET A 1 24.00 43.13 -32.96
C MET A 1 25.09 43.37 -34.00
N ALA A 2 25.25 42.52 -35.01
CA ALA A 2 26.37 42.60 -35.99
C ALA A 2 26.47 43.92 -36.78
N PHE A 3 25.38 44.68 -36.90
CA PHE A 3 25.32 45.93 -37.67
C PHE A 3 25.06 47.19 -36.81
N GLN A 4 25.34 47.11 -35.51
CA GLN A 4 25.13 48.25 -34.60
C GLN A 4 26.17 49.34 -34.88
N GLY A 5 25.73 50.59 -35.07
CA GLY A 5 26.62 51.74 -35.35
C GLY A 5 27.06 51.92 -36.82
N VAL A 6 26.76 50.95 -37.70
CA VAL A 6 27.12 50.97 -39.13
C VAL A 6 25.91 51.03 -40.07
N ARG A 7 24.68 50.98 -39.55
CA ARG A 7 23.44 51.11 -40.35
C ARG A 7 23.32 52.52 -40.95
N ASN A 8 22.91 52.61 -42.21
CA ASN A 8 22.69 53.87 -42.97
C ASN A 8 23.93 54.78 -43.11
N ASN A 9 25.14 54.29 -42.87
CA ASN A 9 26.38 55.04 -43.11
C ASN A 9 27.38 54.15 -43.88
N ALA A 10 27.52 54.41 -45.18
CA ALA A 10 28.35 53.61 -46.08
C ALA A 10 29.84 53.61 -45.69
N GLU A 11 30.35 54.74 -45.20
CA GLU A 11 31.76 54.87 -44.83
C GLU A 11 32.07 54.03 -43.58
N ASN A 12 31.23 54.13 -42.54
CA ASN A 12 31.38 53.32 -41.34
C ASN A 12 31.25 51.82 -41.63
N PHE A 13 30.36 51.44 -42.55
CA PHE A 13 30.23 50.05 -42.98
C PHE A 13 31.49 49.55 -43.69
N LYS A 14 32.03 50.34 -44.63
CA LYS A 14 33.29 50.02 -45.33
C LYS A 14 34.45 49.84 -44.36
N VAL A 15 34.61 50.78 -43.42
CA VAL A 15 35.65 50.69 -42.37
C VAL A 15 35.50 49.40 -41.57
N ARG A 16 34.27 49.04 -41.18
CA ARG A 16 34.04 47.80 -40.42
C ARG A 16 34.34 46.54 -41.23
N VAL A 17 33.94 46.49 -42.49
CA VAL A 17 34.25 45.33 -43.38
C VAL A 17 35.75 45.13 -43.53
N LEU A 18 36.52 46.22 -43.71
CA LEU A 18 37.98 46.14 -43.81
C LEU A 18 38.63 45.67 -42.50
N GLN A 19 38.11 46.12 -41.35
CA GLN A 19 38.57 45.65 -40.03
C GLN A 19 38.31 44.16 -39.84
N GLU A 20 37.09 43.69 -40.14
CA GLU A 20 36.74 42.26 -40.04
C GLU A 20 37.56 41.43 -41.04
N HIS A 21 37.80 41.92 -42.25
CA HIS A 21 38.65 41.22 -43.22
C HIS A 21 40.09 41.04 -42.72
N ALA A 22 40.65 42.04 -42.04
CA ALA A 22 42.02 42.01 -41.54
C ALA A 22 42.19 41.21 -40.23
N GLY A 23 41.16 41.18 -39.37
CA GLY A 23 41.28 40.68 -38.00
C GLY A 23 40.38 39.51 -37.61
N ASN A 24 39.44 39.09 -38.46
CA ASN A 24 38.52 38.01 -38.12
C ASN A 24 39.20 36.64 -38.23
N SER A 25 39.38 35.99 -37.07
CA SER A 25 39.93 34.64 -36.94
C SER A 25 38.87 33.56 -36.67
N ALA A 26 37.59 33.86 -36.92
CA ALA A 26 36.52 32.90 -36.71
C ALA A 26 36.66 31.71 -37.67
N ALA A 27 36.33 30.52 -37.18
CA ALA A 27 36.32 29.32 -38.00
C ALA A 27 35.29 29.49 -39.13
N LEU A 28 35.74 29.27 -40.37
CA LEU A 28 34.86 29.21 -41.54
C LEU A 28 33.92 28.01 -41.40
N VAL A 29 32.63 28.30 -41.38
CA VAL A 29 31.54 27.32 -41.38
C VAL A 29 30.72 27.48 -42.63
N SER A 30 30.07 26.40 -43.07
CA SER A 30 29.30 26.44 -44.31
C SER A 30 28.06 27.32 -44.15
N LEU A 31 27.53 27.81 -45.28
CA LEU A 31 26.26 28.52 -45.30
C LEU A 31 25.13 27.65 -44.71
N ALA A 32 25.16 26.34 -44.98
CA ALA A 32 24.19 25.40 -44.44
C ALA A 32 24.24 25.35 -42.90
N ASP A 33 25.44 25.31 -42.30
CA ASP A 33 25.60 25.33 -40.84
C ASP A 33 25.09 26.64 -40.22
N LEU A 34 25.33 27.77 -40.89
CA LEU A 34 24.84 29.08 -40.44
C LEU A 34 23.31 29.17 -40.53
N GLN A 35 22.71 28.64 -41.60
CA GLN A 35 21.26 28.56 -41.75
C GLN A 35 20.64 27.66 -40.67
N GLU A 36 21.28 26.54 -40.32
CA GLU A 36 20.80 25.66 -39.28
C GLU A 36 20.85 26.32 -37.89
N LYS A 37 21.96 26.98 -37.56
CA LYS A 37 22.07 27.76 -36.31
C LYS A 37 21.08 28.92 -36.25
N ALA A 38 20.81 29.55 -37.40
CA ALA A 38 19.83 30.64 -37.48
C ALA A 38 18.41 30.17 -37.12
N LYS A 39 18.04 28.92 -37.45
CA LYS A 39 16.73 28.36 -37.05
C LYS A 39 16.56 28.28 -35.54
N THR A 40 17.64 28.08 -34.78
CA THR A 40 17.58 28.02 -33.31
C THR A 40 17.43 29.42 -32.69
N ILE A 41 18.07 30.44 -33.28
CA ILE A 41 18.08 31.82 -32.77
C ILE A 41 16.84 32.60 -33.21
N PHE A 42 16.41 32.41 -34.44
CA PHE A 42 15.27 33.10 -35.06
C PHE A 42 14.02 32.20 -35.16
N GLY A 43 14.05 31.03 -34.52
CA GLY A 43 12.90 30.14 -34.39
C GLY A 43 11.86 30.66 -33.40
N PRO A 44 10.79 29.88 -33.16
CA PRO A 44 9.79 30.21 -32.16
C PRO A 44 10.43 30.39 -30.78
N SER A 45 10.05 31.45 -30.06
CA SER A 45 10.51 31.67 -28.69
C SER A 45 10.18 30.44 -27.83
N PRO A 46 11.14 29.88 -27.09
CA PRO A 46 10.87 28.75 -26.21
C PRO A 46 9.78 29.10 -25.19
N MET A 47 8.72 28.30 -25.13
CA MET A 47 7.75 28.38 -24.06
C MET A 47 8.31 27.68 -22.81
N LEU A 48 8.19 28.33 -21.65
CA LEU A 48 8.50 27.75 -20.35
C LEU A 48 7.53 26.59 -20.08
N GLU A 49 8.07 25.41 -19.82
CA GLU A 49 7.29 24.29 -19.31
C GLU A 49 7.21 24.35 -17.79
N PRO A 50 6.05 24.05 -17.20
CA PRO A 50 5.95 23.86 -15.76
C PRO A 50 6.83 22.70 -15.32
N ARG A 51 7.50 22.89 -14.18
CA ARG A 51 8.33 21.85 -13.57
C ARG A 51 7.44 20.73 -13.06
N VAL A 52 7.75 19.49 -13.46
CA VAL A 52 7.12 18.30 -12.87
C VAL A 52 7.60 18.17 -11.42
N VAL A 53 6.66 18.23 -10.49
CA VAL A 53 6.92 17.95 -9.07
C VAL A 53 6.89 16.44 -8.90
N LEU A 54 8.02 15.88 -8.43
CA LEU A 54 8.09 14.45 -8.17
C LEU A 54 7.32 14.13 -6.88
N PRO A 55 6.41 13.13 -6.89
CA PRO A 55 5.78 12.68 -5.68
C PRO A 55 6.81 12.00 -4.76
N SER A 56 6.58 12.07 -3.45
CA SER A 56 7.41 11.35 -2.47
C SER A 56 6.80 9.98 -2.19
N PHE A 57 7.66 8.98 -2.06
CA PHE A 57 7.31 7.61 -1.67
C PHE A 57 7.61 7.33 -0.19
N ASP A 58 8.15 8.32 0.54
CA ASP A 58 8.70 8.11 1.88
C ASP A 58 7.65 7.65 2.89
N ALA A 59 6.41 8.15 2.76
CA ALA A 59 5.31 7.75 3.63
C ALA A 59 5.01 6.24 3.51
N LEU A 60 4.92 5.73 2.28
CA LEU A 60 4.68 4.30 2.03
C LEU A 60 5.86 3.46 2.54
N LEU A 61 7.10 3.84 2.20
CA LEU A 61 8.30 3.13 2.64
C LEU A 61 8.44 3.12 4.17
N SER A 62 8.05 4.20 4.84
CA SER A 62 8.02 4.28 6.30
C SER A 62 6.99 3.31 6.90
N HIS A 63 5.84 3.13 6.26
CA HIS A 63 4.84 2.16 6.69
C HIS A 63 5.30 0.72 6.46
N GLU A 64 5.94 0.44 5.32
CA GLU A 64 6.53 -0.89 5.02
C GLU A 64 7.65 -1.27 5.99
N SER A 65 8.31 -0.29 6.58
CA SER A 65 9.36 -0.48 7.57
C SER A 65 8.83 -0.59 9.02
N ASN A 66 7.52 -0.57 9.23
CA ASN A 66 6.95 -0.59 10.57
C ASN A 66 7.24 -1.94 11.27
N PRO A 67 7.88 -1.95 12.46
CA PRO A 67 8.24 -3.18 13.17
C PRO A 67 7.07 -4.11 13.46
N ILE A 68 5.84 -3.58 13.55
CA ILE A 68 4.64 -4.39 13.79
C ILE A 68 4.42 -5.44 12.70
N LEU A 69 4.86 -5.18 11.47
CA LEU A 69 4.77 -6.12 10.34
C LEU A 69 5.67 -7.35 10.49
N SER A 70 6.70 -7.25 11.35
CA SER A 70 7.59 -8.37 11.68
C SER A 70 7.16 -9.11 12.95
N LYS A 71 6.20 -8.56 13.72
CA LYS A 71 5.73 -9.13 14.97
C LYS A 71 4.62 -10.14 14.70
N ARG A 72 4.68 -11.29 15.34
CA ARG A 72 3.53 -12.19 15.44
C ARG A 72 2.61 -11.70 16.55
N VAL A 73 1.40 -11.28 16.20
CA VAL A 73 0.39 -10.89 17.19
C VAL A 73 -0.40 -12.12 17.58
N LEU A 74 0.13 -12.84 18.57
CA LEU A 74 -0.54 -13.96 19.20
C LEU A 74 -1.02 -13.53 20.58
N GLY A 75 -2.10 -14.17 21.03
CA GLY A 75 -2.51 -14.06 22.41
C GLY A 75 -1.46 -14.62 23.37
N ARG A 76 -1.70 -14.42 24.66
CA ARG A 76 -0.83 -14.88 25.74
C ARG A 76 -0.55 -16.39 25.62
N GLU A 77 0.72 -16.80 25.74
CA GLU A 77 1.13 -18.21 25.47
C GLU A 77 1.02 -19.14 26.69
N ASP A 78 0.94 -18.60 27.90
CA ASP A 78 0.92 -19.32 29.19
C ASP A 78 -0.50 -19.56 29.74
N VAL A 79 -1.48 -19.69 28.84
CA VAL A 79 -2.87 -20.02 29.18
C VAL A 79 -3.29 -21.35 28.55
N ASP A 80 -4.18 -22.09 29.20
CA ASP A 80 -4.52 -23.49 28.87
C ASP A 80 -5.01 -23.68 27.42
N ILE A 81 -5.63 -22.65 26.82
CA ILE A 81 -6.15 -22.69 25.46
C ILE A 81 -5.12 -22.33 24.38
N ALA A 82 -3.99 -21.73 24.76
CA ALA A 82 -3.03 -21.13 23.81
C ALA A 82 -2.39 -22.17 22.89
N ALA A 83 -2.00 -23.33 23.42
CA ALA A 83 -1.33 -24.38 22.64
C ALA A 83 -2.19 -24.87 21.47
N MET A 84 -3.50 -25.06 21.71
CA MET A 84 -4.43 -25.50 20.67
C MET A 84 -4.67 -24.40 19.64
N ILE A 85 -4.88 -23.15 20.10
CA ILE A 85 -5.15 -22.02 19.21
C ILE A 85 -3.94 -21.75 18.29
N LYS A 86 -2.74 -21.84 18.84
CA LYS A 86 -1.48 -21.71 18.09
C LYS A 86 -1.29 -22.84 17.09
N ALA A 87 -1.57 -24.09 17.48
CA ALA A 87 -1.43 -25.24 16.60
C ALA A 87 -2.41 -25.21 15.41
N LEU A 88 -3.64 -24.73 15.64
CA LEU A 88 -4.67 -24.64 14.60
C LEU A 88 -4.61 -23.34 13.80
N GLY A 89 -3.90 -22.33 14.31
CA GLY A 89 -3.85 -21.01 13.71
C GLY A 89 -5.23 -20.41 13.55
N ASN A 90 -6.08 -20.49 14.59
CA ASN A 90 -7.48 -20.06 14.56
C ASN A 90 -7.80 -18.94 15.58
N SER A 91 -6.80 -18.13 15.95
CA SER A 91 -6.91 -17.06 16.96
C SER A 91 -8.07 -16.09 16.66
N ASP A 92 -8.21 -15.69 15.40
CA ASP A 92 -9.29 -14.79 14.97
C ASP A 92 -10.69 -15.40 15.10
N TRP A 93 -10.81 -16.69 14.79
CA TRP A 93 -12.08 -17.39 14.95
C TRP A 93 -12.47 -17.48 16.42
N VAL A 94 -11.52 -17.75 17.31
CA VAL A 94 -11.75 -17.74 18.75
C VAL A 94 -12.11 -16.32 19.24
N ARG A 95 -11.45 -15.28 18.72
CA ARG A 95 -11.73 -13.88 19.05
C ARG A 95 -13.15 -13.48 18.68
N GLN A 96 -13.60 -13.84 17.47
CA GLN A 96 -14.97 -13.61 17.02
C GLN A 96 -15.96 -14.40 17.88
N GLY A 97 -15.62 -15.64 18.22
CA GLY A 97 -16.43 -16.50 19.08
C GLY A 97 -16.62 -15.97 20.49
N ARG A 98 -15.63 -15.26 21.03
CA ARG A 98 -15.69 -14.64 22.36
C ARG A 98 -16.87 -13.67 22.49
N ALA A 99 -17.16 -12.87 21.47
CA ALA A 99 -18.30 -11.95 21.50
C ALA A 99 -19.65 -12.68 21.72
N TYR A 100 -19.82 -13.84 21.07
CA TYR A 100 -21.01 -14.67 21.28
C TYR A 100 -21.00 -15.40 22.62
N PHE A 101 -19.82 -15.73 23.14
CA PHE A 101 -19.66 -16.38 24.43
C PHE A 101 -20.06 -15.45 25.58
N ASP A 102 -19.70 -14.16 25.47
CA ASP A 102 -20.05 -13.14 26.46
C ASP A 102 -21.58 -12.96 26.58
N GLU A 103 -22.32 -13.15 25.49
CA GLU A 103 -23.79 -13.15 25.48
C GLU A 103 -24.40 -14.45 26.05
N ALA A 104 -23.75 -15.59 25.84
CA ALA A 104 -24.28 -16.92 26.16
C ALA A 104 -24.17 -17.32 27.64
N THR A 105 -23.66 -16.44 28.51
CA THR A 105 -23.64 -16.58 29.98
C THR A 105 -23.16 -17.96 30.47
N GLY A 106 -21.89 -18.31 30.19
CA GLY A 106 -21.26 -19.54 30.68
C GLY A 106 -21.60 -20.81 29.89
N VAL A 107 -22.34 -20.70 28.79
CA VAL A 107 -22.55 -21.77 27.82
C VAL A 107 -21.75 -21.46 26.55
N CYS A 108 -21.02 -22.44 26.04
CA CYS A 108 -20.28 -22.29 24.78
C CYS A 108 -21.28 -22.13 23.62
N PRO A 109 -21.29 -21.02 22.87
CA PRO A 109 -22.31 -20.74 21.86
C PRO A 109 -22.31 -21.84 20.80
N PHE A 110 -21.16 -22.08 20.17
CA PHE A 110 -20.38 -23.32 20.15
C PHE A 110 -21.03 -24.70 20.32
N CYS A 111 -20.35 -25.54 21.09
CA CYS A 111 -20.82 -26.90 21.34
C CYS A 111 -22.09 -26.99 22.21
N GLN A 112 -22.63 -25.84 22.68
CA GLN A 112 -23.79 -25.73 23.57
C GLN A 112 -23.59 -26.44 24.92
N GLN A 113 -22.33 -26.63 25.32
CA GLN A 113 -21.97 -27.22 26.61
C GLN A 113 -21.70 -26.13 27.64
N ALA A 114 -21.99 -26.43 28.91
CA ALA A 114 -21.60 -25.58 30.02
C ALA A 114 -20.07 -25.48 30.08
N THR A 115 -19.57 -24.28 30.38
CA THR A 115 -18.13 -24.01 30.51
C THR A 115 -17.77 -23.73 31.96
N GLU A 116 -16.56 -24.13 32.34
CA GLU A 116 -16.01 -23.81 33.65
C GLU A 116 -15.57 -22.34 33.71
N ALA A 117 -15.58 -21.74 34.91
CA ALA A 117 -15.12 -20.36 35.10
C ALA A 117 -13.63 -20.17 34.69
N SER A 118 -12.82 -21.22 34.82
CA SER A 118 -11.42 -21.27 34.37
C SER A 118 -11.27 -21.09 32.86
N PHE A 119 -12.23 -21.55 32.07
CA PHE A 119 -12.25 -21.39 30.62
C PHE A 119 -12.51 -19.94 30.22
N ALA A 120 -13.50 -19.29 30.84
CA ALA A 120 -13.76 -17.87 30.62
C ALA A 120 -12.55 -17.00 31.00
N ALA A 121 -11.91 -17.31 32.15
CA ALA A 121 -10.68 -16.63 32.56
C ALA A 121 -9.52 -16.85 31.57
N SER A 122 -9.41 -18.05 30.99
CA SER A 122 -8.39 -18.36 29.97
C SER A 122 -8.65 -17.62 28.65
N LEU A 123 -9.92 -17.46 28.25
CA LEU A 123 -10.31 -16.65 27.07
C LEU A 123 -10.02 -15.17 27.27
N GLU A 124 -10.27 -14.65 28.47
CA GLU A 124 -9.94 -13.26 28.82
C GLU A 124 -8.43 -13.05 28.79
N ALA A 125 -7.69 -13.94 29.47
CA ALA A 125 -6.24 -13.85 29.58
C ALA A 125 -5.51 -14.08 28.25
N TYR A 126 -6.08 -14.85 27.32
CA TYR A 126 -5.49 -15.08 26.00
C TYR A 126 -5.47 -13.80 25.16
N PHE A 127 -6.56 -13.02 25.13
CA PHE A 127 -6.63 -11.76 24.37
C PHE A 127 -6.36 -10.56 25.29
N ASP A 128 -5.12 -10.49 25.78
CA ASP A 128 -4.66 -9.44 26.69
C ASP A 128 -4.49 -8.07 26.01
N GLU A 129 -4.10 -7.07 26.82
CA GLU A 129 -3.85 -5.70 26.33
C GLU A 129 -2.80 -5.67 25.22
N THR A 130 -1.75 -6.50 25.30
CA THR A 130 -0.69 -6.55 24.27
C THR A 130 -1.27 -6.98 22.92
N PHE A 131 -2.07 -8.04 22.90
CA PHE A 131 -2.74 -8.51 21.69
C PHE A 131 -3.66 -7.44 21.09
N LEU A 132 -4.43 -6.75 21.94
CA LEU A 132 -5.35 -5.70 21.52
C LEU A 132 -4.61 -4.48 20.97
N ASP A 133 -3.52 -4.07 21.61
CA ASP A 133 -2.69 -2.93 21.19
C ASP A 133 -2.02 -3.18 19.85
N ASP A 134 -1.42 -4.36 19.70
CA ASP A 134 -0.81 -4.77 18.44
C ASP A 134 -1.83 -4.88 17.31
N SER A 135 -3.01 -5.44 17.59
CA SER A 135 -4.10 -5.51 16.61
C SER A 135 -4.54 -4.12 16.16
N ARG A 136 -4.69 -3.18 17.10
CA ARG A 136 -5.00 -1.77 16.79
C ARG A 136 -3.88 -1.11 15.97
N ALA A 137 -2.62 -1.38 16.30
CA ALA A 137 -1.49 -0.82 15.56
C ALA A 137 -1.47 -1.27 14.10
N ILE A 138 -1.85 -2.53 13.82
CA ILE A 138 -1.96 -3.06 12.45
C ILE A 138 -3.15 -2.46 11.71
N ASP A 139 -4.30 -2.34 12.37
CA ASP A 139 -5.48 -1.70 11.77
C ASP A 139 -5.20 -0.24 11.41
N GLU A 140 -4.56 0.51 12.30
CA GLU A 140 -4.15 1.89 12.02
C GLU A 140 -3.09 1.95 10.91
N LEU A 141 -2.10 1.06 10.92
CA LEU A 141 -1.10 0.98 9.85
C LEU A 141 -1.76 0.75 8.48
N ALA A 142 -2.71 -0.19 8.40
CA ALA A 142 -3.43 -0.48 7.16
C ALA A 142 -4.22 0.74 6.65
N LYS A 143 -4.91 1.46 7.54
CA LYS A 143 -5.63 2.70 7.19
C LYS A 143 -4.68 3.78 6.70
N THR A 144 -3.60 4.03 7.43
CA THR A 144 -2.63 5.07 7.06
C THR A 144 -1.88 4.73 5.78
N TYR A 145 -1.57 3.46 5.55
CA TYR A 145 -0.97 2.98 4.31
C TYR A 145 -1.91 3.22 3.12
N ALA A 146 -3.20 2.87 3.27
CA ALA A 146 -4.20 3.09 2.23
C ALA A 146 -4.34 4.58 1.88
N ALA A 147 -4.39 5.45 2.89
CA ALA A 147 -4.46 6.89 2.67
C ALA A 147 -3.20 7.45 1.98
N ALA A 148 -2.01 6.96 2.34
CA ALA A 148 -0.75 7.34 1.70
C ALA A 148 -0.69 6.87 0.23
N ALA A 149 -1.19 5.66 -0.04
CA ALA A 149 -1.31 5.09 -1.38
C ALA A 149 -2.26 5.92 -2.27
N ASP A 150 -3.44 6.28 -1.75
CA ASP A 150 -4.41 7.11 -2.45
C ASP A 150 -3.85 8.52 -2.73
N HIS A 151 -3.13 9.10 -1.77
CA HIS A 151 -2.48 10.39 -1.95
C HIS A 151 -1.42 10.36 -3.07
N LEU A 152 -0.56 9.33 -3.08
CA LEU A 152 0.44 9.14 -4.12
C LEU A 152 -0.20 8.98 -5.51
N LEU A 153 -1.27 8.19 -5.62
CA LEU A 153 -2.01 8.05 -6.88
C LEU A 153 -2.62 9.37 -7.36
N ALA A 154 -3.14 10.19 -6.44
CA ALA A 154 -3.69 11.49 -6.80
C ALA A 154 -2.59 12.40 -7.39
N GLN A 155 -1.41 12.45 -6.77
CA GLN A 155 -0.27 13.22 -7.29
C GLN A 155 0.19 12.73 -8.67
N LEU A 156 0.24 11.40 -8.87
CA LEU A 156 0.60 10.81 -10.17
C LEU A 156 -0.45 11.10 -11.25
N SER A 157 -1.73 11.10 -10.88
CA SER A 157 -2.84 11.47 -11.77
C SER A 157 -2.76 12.95 -12.20
N GLU A 158 -2.40 13.86 -11.29
CA GLU A 158 -2.17 15.27 -11.63
C GLU A 158 -1.07 15.44 -12.70
N ILE A 159 0.03 14.69 -12.59
CA ILE A 159 1.11 14.70 -13.59
C ILE A 159 0.62 14.18 -14.95
N LEU A 160 -0.23 13.14 -14.95
CA LEU A 160 -0.80 12.57 -16.17
C LEU A 160 -1.86 13.46 -16.84
N ASN A 161 -2.54 14.33 -16.08
CA ASN A 161 -3.55 15.25 -16.62
C ASN A 161 -2.92 16.46 -17.34
N ALA A 162 -1.69 16.82 -17.01
CA ALA A 162 -0.94 17.89 -17.65
C ALA A 162 0.52 17.45 -17.90
N PRO A 163 0.74 16.47 -18.79
CA PRO A 163 2.06 15.91 -19.00
C PRO A 163 2.98 16.93 -19.67
N SER A 164 4.19 17.06 -19.14
CA SER A 164 5.23 17.85 -19.79
C SER A 164 5.60 17.25 -21.15
N ARG A 165 5.95 18.07 -22.13
CA ARG A 165 6.49 17.60 -23.43
C ARG A 165 7.74 16.72 -23.29
N PHE A 166 8.41 16.79 -22.14
CA PHE A 166 9.64 16.04 -21.83
C PHE A 166 9.38 14.75 -21.04
N LEU A 167 8.11 14.43 -20.78
CA LEU A 167 7.70 13.25 -20.04
C LEU A 167 7.15 12.19 -21.00
N ASP A 168 7.60 10.95 -20.85
CA ASP A 168 6.96 9.81 -21.49
C ASP A 168 5.66 9.46 -20.74
N ALA A 169 4.57 10.08 -21.18
CA ALA A 169 3.26 9.95 -20.54
C ALA A 169 2.68 8.53 -20.67
N GLU A 170 2.98 7.80 -21.75
CA GLU A 170 2.46 6.44 -21.95
C GLU A 170 3.16 5.43 -21.04
N THR A 171 4.48 5.56 -20.89
CA THR A 171 5.24 4.77 -19.91
C THR A 171 4.75 5.06 -18.50
N LEU A 172 4.64 6.35 -18.11
CA LEU A 172 4.15 6.72 -16.78
C LEU A 172 2.74 6.16 -16.51
N LYS A 173 1.82 6.28 -17.48
CA LYS A 173 0.45 5.78 -17.36
C LYS A 173 0.42 4.27 -17.11
N THR A 174 1.29 3.52 -17.79
CA THR A 174 1.41 2.07 -17.61
C THR A 174 1.90 1.72 -16.21
N GLU A 175 2.93 2.41 -15.72
CA GLU A 175 3.46 2.21 -14.36
C GLU A 175 2.47 2.61 -13.27
N VAL A 176 1.73 3.72 -13.45
CA VAL A 176 0.68 4.17 -12.52
C VAL A 176 -0.46 3.15 -12.47
N ALA A 177 -0.86 2.57 -13.60
CA ALA A 177 -1.88 1.53 -13.63
C ALA A 177 -1.42 0.25 -12.93
N LEU A 178 -0.15 -0.14 -13.11
CA LEU A 178 0.44 -1.28 -12.41
C LEU A 178 0.44 -1.04 -10.89
N LEU A 179 0.90 0.14 -10.44
CA LEU A 179 0.89 0.52 -9.04
C LEU A 179 -0.54 0.50 -8.45
N ALA A 180 -1.51 1.12 -9.15
CA ALA A 180 -2.91 1.15 -8.75
C ALA A 180 -3.52 -0.26 -8.62
N SER A 181 -3.11 -1.21 -9.47
CA SER A 181 -3.57 -2.60 -9.37
C SER A 181 -3.01 -3.34 -8.15
N ARG A 182 -1.82 -2.94 -7.66
CA ARG A 182 -1.11 -3.65 -6.60
C ARG A 182 -1.47 -3.17 -5.19
N MET A 183 -1.72 -1.87 -5.01
CA MET A 183 -1.94 -1.30 -3.69
C MET A 183 -3.16 -1.87 -2.94
N PRO A 184 -4.32 -2.14 -3.58
CA PRO A 184 -5.45 -2.79 -2.89
C PRO A 184 -5.09 -4.19 -2.35
N SER A 185 -4.25 -4.92 -3.08
CA SER A 185 -3.76 -6.23 -2.63
C SER A 185 -2.88 -6.10 -1.39
N ILE A 186 -2.01 -5.09 -1.32
CA ILE A 186 -1.16 -4.87 -0.15
C ILE A 186 -2.01 -4.50 1.08
N VAL A 187 -2.93 -3.55 0.93
CA VAL A 187 -3.82 -3.10 2.02
C VAL A 187 -4.65 -4.26 2.57
N SER A 188 -5.18 -5.13 1.69
CA SER A 188 -5.98 -6.29 2.13
C SER A 188 -5.18 -7.38 2.82
N ILE A 189 -3.87 -7.51 2.55
CA ILE A 189 -3.02 -8.53 3.17
C ILE A 189 -2.57 -8.09 4.57
N LEU A 190 -2.39 -6.80 4.85
CA LEU A 190 -1.89 -6.32 6.15
C LEU A 190 -2.70 -6.86 7.35
N PRO A 191 -4.05 -6.76 7.37
CA PRO A 191 -4.86 -7.32 8.46
C PRO A 191 -4.83 -8.85 8.49
N ILE A 192 -4.71 -9.50 7.33
CA ILE A 192 -4.74 -10.96 7.17
C ILE A 192 -3.39 -11.60 7.55
N SER A 193 -2.26 -10.91 7.37
CA SER A 193 -0.95 -11.39 7.80
C SER A 193 -0.83 -11.48 9.32
N ASN A 194 -1.69 -10.74 10.02
CA ASN A 194 -1.86 -10.82 11.46
C ASN A 194 -2.85 -11.91 11.91
N ALA A 195 -3.76 -12.29 11.01
CA ALA A 195 -4.57 -13.48 11.20
C ALA A 195 -3.61 -14.67 11.23
N SER A 196 -3.67 -15.46 12.30
CA SER A 196 -3.13 -16.81 12.28
C SER A 196 -3.61 -17.49 10.99
N GLN A 197 -2.69 -18.08 10.21
CA GLN A 197 -2.78 -18.38 8.76
C GLN A 197 -4.00 -19.21 8.24
N ALA A 198 -5.05 -19.46 9.02
CA ALA A 198 -6.27 -20.12 8.57
C ALA A 198 -7.33 -19.11 8.08
N SER A 199 -7.30 -18.83 6.76
CA SER A 199 -8.35 -18.23 5.93
C SER A 199 -9.65 -17.78 6.62
N SER A 200 -9.75 -16.48 6.90
CA SER A 200 -10.95 -15.78 7.39
C SER A 200 -12.22 -16.01 6.54
N LEU A 201 -12.07 -16.26 5.24
CA LEU A 201 -13.19 -16.54 4.32
C LEU A 201 -13.85 -17.90 4.56
N HIS A 202 -13.10 -18.93 4.96
CA HIS A 202 -13.68 -20.26 5.16
C HIS A 202 -14.43 -20.35 6.49
N TRP A 203 -13.91 -19.68 7.53
CA TRP A 203 -14.51 -19.70 8.87
C TRP A 203 -15.76 -18.81 8.99
N ASN A 204 -15.85 -17.68 8.28
CA ASN A 204 -17.05 -16.83 8.25
C ASN A 204 -18.26 -17.53 7.61
N LEU A 205 -18.03 -18.31 6.55
CA LEU A 205 -19.05 -19.18 5.94
C LEU A 205 -19.50 -20.28 6.91
N TRP A 206 -18.56 -20.87 7.66
CA TRP A 206 -18.89 -21.84 8.70
C TRP A 206 -19.70 -21.22 9.85
N LEU A 207 -19.31 -20.05 10.38
CA LEU A 207 -20.04 -19.33 11.42
C LEU A 207 -21.49 -19.02 11.02
N THR A 208 -21.70 -18.51 9.80
CA THR A 208 -23.04 -18.19 9.29
C THR A 208 -23.91 -19.41 9.03
N LEU A 209 -23.32 -20.52 8.58
CA LEU A 209 -24.02 -21.80 8.40
C LEU A 209 -24.31 -22.49 9.74
N TRP A 210 -23.38 -22.40 10.68
CA TRP A 210 -23.41 -23.06 11.98
C TRP A 210 -24.37 -22.36 12.96
N ALA A 211 -24.42 -21.02 12.99
CA ALA A 211 -25.40 -20.25 13.76
C ALA A 211 -26.86 -20.43 13.25
N ARG A 212 -27.06 -20.90 12.03
CA ARG A 212 -28.38 -21.06 11.40
C ARG A 212 -29.06 -22.41 11.64
N SER A 213 -28.40 -23.38 12.25
CA SER A 213 -28.97 -24.72 12.41
C SER A 213 -28.72 -25.24 13.84
N PRO A 214 -29.73 -25.27 14.74
CA PRO A 214 -29.51 -25.66 16.13
C PRO A 214 -29.58 -27.16 16.44
N ARG A 215 -29.90 -28.04 15.47
CA ARG A 215 -30.51 -29.35 15.81
C ARG A 215 -29.73 -30.64 15.55
N HIS A 216 -28.49 -30.62 15.03
CA HIS A 216 -27.94 -31.85 14.43
C HIS A 216 -26.54 -32.26 14.90
N TRP A 217 -26.21 -32.16 16.19
CA TRP A 217 -24.95 -32.74 16.71
C TRP A 217 -25.11 -33.24 18.15
N ARG A 218 -25.80 -34.37 18.34
CA ARG A 218 -25.55 -35.22 19.53
C ARG A 218 -24.43 -36.18 19.18
N LEU A 219 -23.31 -36.11 19.89
CA LEU A 219 -22.30 -37.17 19.88
C LEU A 219 -22.90 -38.43 20.52
N PRO A 220 -22.57 -39.65 20.03
CA PRO A 220 -23.07 -40.88 20.61
C PRO A 220 -22.45 -41.09 21.99
N THR A 221 -23.28 -41.09 23.03
CA THR A 221 -22.88 -41.48 24.39
C THR A 221 -22.38 -42.92 24.38
N SER A 222 -21.15 -43.13 24.85
CA SER A 222 -20.56 -44.46 25.07
C SER A 222 -21.46 -45.30 25.98
N ARG A 223 -21.90 -46.47 25.49
CA ARG A 223 -22.53 -47.51 26.33
C ARG A 223 -21.55 -47.96 27.40
N SER A 224 -21.84 -47.65 28.66
CA SER A 224 -21.25 -48.34 29.81
C SER A 224 -21.88 -49.72 29.93
N SER A 225 -21.07 -50.75 29.73
CA SER A 225 -21.37 -52.13 30.07
C SER A 225 -21.59 -52.26 31.57
N HIS A 226 -22.82 -52.55 32.01
CA HIS A 226 -23.04 -53.15 33.33
C HIS A 226 -23.92 -54.38 33.20
N THR A 227 -23.23 -55.51 33.37
CA THR A 227 -23.70 -56.84 33.71
C THR A 227 -24.76 -56.81 34.80
N THR A 228 -25.86 -57.53 34.62
CA THR A 228 -26.54 -58.18 35.74
C THR A 228 -27.16 -59.50 35.28
N LEU A 229 -26.58 -60.58 35.77
CA LEU A 229 -27.15 -61.93 35.80
C LEU A 229 -28.23 -61.98 36.89
N ARG A 230 -29.47 -62.26 36.50
CA ARG A 230 -30.33 -63.31 37.07
C ARG A 230 -31.60 -63.45 36.26
#